data_AF-A0A7V9NR08-F1
#
_entry.id   AF-A0A7V9NR08-F1
#
_cell.length_a   1.000
_cell.length_b   1.000
_cell.length_c   1.000
_cell.angle_alpha   90.00
_cell.angle_beta   90.00
_cell.angle_gamma   90.00
#
_symmetry.space_group_name_H-M   'P 1'
#
loop_
_entity.id
_entity.type
_entity.pdbx_description
1 polymer ?
#
loop_
_entity_poly.entity_id
_entity_poly.type
_entity_poly.pdbx_seq_one_letter_code
_entity_poly.pdbx_strand_id
1 'polypeptide(L)' 'DVKLADLLPRVKTDPAARQEFVDLLEVMGIDDPRTAEWRKKLTTQLF' A
#
# COMPACT_ATOMS: atom_id res chain seq x y z
N ASP A 1 3.54 0.18 10.75
CA ASP A 1 3.42 0.99 9.51
C ASP A 1 2.28 2.00 9.55
N VAL A 2 2.45 3.06 10.35
CA VAL A 2 1.46 4.16 10.43
C VAL A 2 1.27 4.83 9.07
N LYS A 3 2.33 4.91 8.27
CA LYS A 3 2.32 5.53 6.94
C LYS A 3 1.50 4.74 5.91
N LEU A 4 1.68 3.42 5.82
CA LEU A 4 0.86 2.57 4.93
C LEU A 4 -0.62 2.61 5.33
N ALA A 5 -0.93 2.58 6.63
CA ALA A 5 -2.30 2.67 7.12
C ALA A 5 -2.99 4.01 6.77
N ASP A 6 -2.25 5.11 6.81
CA ASP A 6 -2.74 6.46 6.47
C ASP A 6 -2.85 6.68 4.95
N LEU A 7 -1.94 6.08 4.18
CA LEU A 7 -1.98 6.10 2.72
C LEU A 7 -3.11 5.24 2.16
N LEU A 8 -3.42 4.11 2.81
CA LEU A 8 -4.43 3.15 2.35
C LEU A 8 -5.77 3.80 1.98
N PRO A 9 -6.45 4.61 2.82
CA PRO A 9 -7.70 5.27 2.43
C PRO A 9 -7.53 6.34 1.34
N ARG A 10 -6.32 6.88 1.14
CA ARG A 10 -6.05 7.91 0.13
C ARG A 10 -5.82 7.32 -1.25
N VAL A 11 -5.37 6.06 -1.37
CA VAL A 11 -5.07 5.42 -2.67
C VAL A 11 -6.25 5.36 -3.64
N LYS A 12 -7.48 5.45 -3.12
CA LYS A 12 -8.72 5.43 -3.92
C LYS A 12 -8.99 6.76 -4.63
N THR A 13 -8.64 7.87 -4.00
CA THR A 13 -8.90 9.23 -4.50
C THR A 13 -7.64 9.93 -4.98
N ASP A 14 -6.47 9.45 -4.54
CA ASP A 14 -5.18 10.05 -4.78
C ASP A 14 -4.21 9.04 -5.41
N PRO A 15 -3.93 9.18 -6.72
CA PRO A 15 -3.02 8.29 -7.42
C PRO A 15 -1.56 8.45 -6.96
N ALA A 16 -1.16 9.58 -6.39
CA ALA A 16 0.18 9.77 -5.84
C ALA A 16 0.35 8.99 -4.52
N ALA A 17 -0.66 8.95 -3.66
CA ALA A 17 -0.69 8.13 -2.45
C ALA A 17 -0.62 6.64 -2.78
N ARG A 18 -1.27 6.21 -3.88
CA ARG A 18 -1.11 4.85 -4.40
C ARG A 18 0.33 4.57 -4.80
N GLN A 19 0.98 5.50 -5.52
CA GLN A 19 2.37 5.34 -5.94
C GLN A 19 3.30 5.24 -4.72
N GLU A 20 3.19 6.15 -3.74
CA GLU A 20 3.99 6.11 -2.51
C GLU A 20 3.77 4.82 -1.70
N PHE A 21 2.54 4.32 -1.66
CA PHE A 21 2.23 3.06 -1.01
C PHE A 21 2.92 1.88 -1.70
N VAL A 22 2.92 1.82 -3.03
CA VAL A 22 3.62 0.77 -3.78
C VAL A 22 5.14 0.89 -3.64
N ASP A 23 5.69 2.10 -3.66
CA ASP A 23 7.11 2.37 -3.49
C ASP A 23 7.61 1.88 -2.11
N LEU A 24 6.84 2.15 -1.05
CA LEU A 24 7.11 1.62 0.29
C LEU A 24 7.10 0.09 0.34
N LEU A 25 6.18 -0.55 -0.39
CA LEU A 25 6.11 -2.00 -0.49
C LEU A 25 7.28 -2.60 -1.27
N GLU A 26 7.79 -1.89 -2.28
CA GLU A 26 9.00 -2.29 -3.01
C GLU A 26 10.25 -2.16 -2.15
N VAL A 27 10.36 -1.10 -1.34
CA VAL A 27 11.47 -0.89 -0.39
C VAL A 27 11.49 -1.94 0.72
N MET A 28 10.31 -2.39 1.21
CA MET A 28 10.21 -3.48 2.18
C MET A 28 10.60 -4.85 1.61
N GLY A 29 10.57 -5.00 0.29
CA GLY A 29 10.91 -6.23 -0.39
C GLY A 29 9.76 -7.25 -0.42
N ILE A 30 9.84 -8.13 -1.42
CA ILE A 30 8.85 -9.18 -1.68
C ILE A 30 8.89 -10.32 -0.65
N ASP A 31 9.98 -10.44 0.10
CA ASP A 31 10.16 -11.45 1.16
C ASP A 31 9.46 -11.08 2.47
N ASP A 32 9.08 -9.82 2.67
CA ASP A 32 8.37 -9.44 3.89
C ASP A 32 6.90 -9.88 3.81
N PRO A 33 6.42 -10.74 4.73
CA PRO A 33 5.06 -11.25 4.71
C PRO A 33 4.01 -10.14 4.87
N ARG A 34 4.37 -8.99 5.47
CA ARG A 34 3.47 -7.85 5.64
C ARG A 34 3.19 -7.17 4.31
N THR A 35 4.14 -7.19 3.37
CA THR A 35 3.99 -6.64 2.01
C THR A 35 2.83 -7.32 1.27
N ALA A 36 2.68 -8.64 1.43
CA ALA A 36 1.59 -9.41 0.85
C ALA A 36 0.22 -9.01 1.41
N GLU A 37 0.11 -8.80 2.72
CA GLU A 37 -1.13 -8.33 3.35
C GLU A 37 -1.52 -6.93 2.89
N TRP A 38 -0.56 -6.01 2.78
CA TRP A 38 -0.80 -4.65 2.32
C TRP A 38 -1.20 -4.58 0.83
N ARG A 39 -0.60 -5.40 -0.04
CA ARG A 39 -1.05 -5.53 -1.44
C ARG A 39 -2.50 -6.02 -1.53
N LYS A 40 -2.87 -7.00 -0.71
CA LYS A 40 -4.25 -7.50 -0.65
C LYS A 40 -5.23 -6.39 -0.24
N LYS A 41 -4.88 -5.63 0.80
CA LYS A 41 -5.68 -4.47 1.28
C LYS A 41 -5.80 -3.37 0.21
N LEU A 42 -4.73 -3.08 -0.54
CA LEU A 42 -4.75 -2.13 -1.64
C LEU A 42 -5.77 -2.52 -2.70
N THR A 43 -5.75 -3.78 -3.14
CA THR A 43 -6.72 -4.29 -4.12
C THR A 43 -8.15 -4.23 -3.57
N THR A 44 -8.39 -4.65 -2.32
CA THR A 44 -9.72 -4.53 -1.68
C THR A 44 -10.21 -3.09 -1.50
N GLN A 45 -9.32 -2.10 -1.46
CA GLN A 45 -9.71 -0.69 -1.41
C GLN A 45 -10.10 -0.12 -2.79
N LEU A 46 -9.50 -0.67 -3.85
CA LEU A 46 -9.69 -0.22 -5.22
C LEU A 46 -10.90 -0.88 -5.92
N PHE A 47 -11.33 -2.04 -5.43
CA PHE A 47 -12.50 -2.80 -5.91
C PHE A 47 -13.62 -2.80 -4.87
#